data_AF-A0A1A5YP35-F1
#
_entry.id   AF-A0A1A5YP35-F1
#
_cell.length_a   1.000
_cell.length_b   1.000
_cell.length_c   1.000
_cell.angle_alpha   90.00
_cell.angle_beta   90.00
_cell.angle_gamma   90.00
#
_symmetry.space_group_name_H-M   'P 1'
#
loop_
_entity.id
_entity.type
_entity.pdbx_description
1 polymer ?
#
loop_
_entity_poly.entity_id
_entity_poly.type
_entity_poly.pdbx_seq_one_letter_code
_entity_poly.pdbx_strand_id
1 'polypeptide(L)' 'MATNDIRVCDKCKHMAMKSTVAKIQKLAPDAEVRVGCKSYCGPCARYAFVFINGRYIKGATEDEAIEKAMNYLKK' A
#
# COMPACT_ATOMS: atom_id res chain seq x y z
N MET A 1 16.36 -9.44 9.65
CA MET A 1 15.52 -8.28 10.04
C MET A 1 14.97 -7.67 8.76
N ALA A 2 13.88 -8.22 8.22
CA ALA A 2 13.28 -7.69 7.00
C ALA A 2 12.14 -6.75 7.39
N THR A 3 12.48 -5.50 7.70
CA THR A 3 11.48 -4.45 7.96
C THR A 3 10.86 -4.06 6.62
N ASN A 4 9.82 -4.78 6.20
CA ASN A 4 9.07 -4.46 4.99
C ASN A 4 8.31 -3.14 5.25
N ASP A 5 8.78 -2.03 4.69
CA ASP A 5 8.22 -0.70 4.93
C ASP A 5 7.08 -0.45 3.93
N ILE A 6 5.84 -0.49 4.41
CA ILE A 6 4.66 -0.24 3.57
C ILE A 6 4.10 1.13 3.91
N ARG A 7 3.92 2.00 2.91
CA ARG A 7 3.34 3.33 3.11
C ARG A 7 2.08 3.53 2.28
N VAL A 8 1.07 4.08 2.94
CA VAL A 8 -0.25 4.29 2.36
C VAL A 8 -0.76 5.69 2.73
N CYS A 9 -1.57 6.31 1.88
CA CYS A 9 -2.06 7.68 2.07
C CYS A 9 -3.50 7.68 2.60
N ASP A 10 -3.71 8.18 3.82
CA ASP A 10 -5.01 8.27 4.51
C ASP A 10 -6.02 9.15 3.78
N LYS A 11 -5.53 10.14 3.03
CA LYS A 11 -6.35 11.08 2.27
C LYS A 11 -6.79 10.54 0.90
N CYS A 12 -6.45 9.30 0.56
CA CYS A 12 -6.83 8.70 -0.71
C CYS A 12 -8.30 8.24 -0.70
N LYS A 13 -9.15 8.82 -1.56
CA LYS A 13 -10.56 8.40 -1.66
C LYS A 13 -10.74 7.03 -2.34
N HIS A 14 -9.81 6.61 -3.20
CA HIS A 14 -9.90 5.33 -3.92
C HIS A 14 -9.23 4.17 -3.19
N MET A 15 -8.83 4.37 -1.93
CA MET A 15 -8.12 3.35 -1.18
C MET A 15 -8.69 3.27 0.23
N ALA A 16 -9.26 2.12 0.57
CA ALA A 16 -9.86 1.90 1.88
C ALA A 16 -8.77 1.53 2.89
N MET A 17 -8.21 2.52 3.59
CA MET A 17 -7.19 2.35 4.65
C MET A 17 -7.44 1.14 5.54
N LYS A 18 -8.63 1.02 6.13
CA LYS A 18 -8.96 -0.09 7.05
C LYS A 18 -8.90 -1.45 6.35
N SER A 19 -9.47 -1.57 5.16
CA SER A 19 -9.47 -2.81 4.38
C SER A 19 -8.08 -3.17 3.89
N THR A 20 -7.36 -2.20 3.32
CA THR A 20 -6.03 -2.42 2.78
C THR A 20 -5.03 -2.77 3.88
N VAL A 21 -5.02 -2.03 5.00
CA VAL A 21 -4.13 -2.34 6.14
C VAL A 21 -4.43 -3.73 6.70
N ALA A 22 -5.72 -4.10 6.85
CA ALA A 22 -6.10 -5.43 7.32
C ALA A 22 -5.68 -6.54 6.36
N LYS A 23 -5.85 -6.35 5.04
CA LYS A 23 -5.39 -7.30 4.01
C LYS A 23 -3.86 -7.45 4.03
N ILE A 24 -3.14 -6.34 4.09
CA ILE A 24 -1.67 -6.31 4.15
C ILE A 24 -1.18 -7.00 5.41
N GLN A 25 -1.73 -6.71 6.60
CA GLN A 25 -1.32 -7.37 7.84
C GLN A 25 -1.59 -8.88 7.82
N LYS A 26 -2.69 -9.33 7.19
CA LYS A 26 -2.98 -10.77 7.02
C LYS A 26 -1.96 -11.48 6.14
N LEU A 27 -1.50 -10.82 5.08
CA LEU A 27 -0.57 -11.40 4.10
C LEU A 27 0.90 -11.20 4.49
N ALA A 28 1.19 -10.13 5.22
CA ALA A 28 2.51 -9.69 5.64
C ALA A 28 2.47 -9.17 7.09
N PRO A 29 2.41 -10.07 8.08
CA PRO A 29 2.39 -9.67 9.49
C PRO A 29 3.67 -8.95 9.92
N ASP A 30 4.79 -9.23 9.24
CA ASP A 30 6.10 -8.60 9.48
C ASP A 30 6.26 -7.22 8.81
N ALA A 31 5.25 -6.72 8.10
CA ALA A 31 5.34 -5.44 7.41
C ALA A 31 4.97 -4.26 8.32
N GLU A 32 5.79 -3.23 8.31
CA GLU A 32 5.54 -1.99 9.02
C GLU A 32 4.68 -1.06 8.15
N VAL A 33 3.41 -0.92 8.50
CA VAL A 33 2.46 -0.09 7.76
C VAL A 33 2.46 1.34 8.31
N ARG A 34 3.04 2.27 7.56
CA ARG A 34 3.05 3.70 7.88
C ARG A 34 2.01 4.45 7.06
N VAL A 35 1.12 5.13 7.75
CA VAL A 35 0.10 5.97 7.13
C VAL A 35 0.63 7.40 7.01
N GLY A 36 0.69 7.95 5.79
CA GLY A 36 1.15 9.30 5.55
C GLY A 36 0.84 9.83 4.15
N CYS A 37 0.37 11.08 4.08
CA CYS A 37 0.13 11.76 2.82
C CYS A 37 1.45 12.05 2.10
N LYS A 38 1.64 11.46 0.92
CA LYS A 38 2.80 11.70 0.04
C LYS A 38 2.59 12.85 -0.96
N SER A 39 1.55 13.66 -0.79
CA SER A 39 1.08 14.65 -1.79
C SER A 39 0.86 14.05 -3.18
N TYR A 40 0.64 12.73 -3.25
CA TYR A 40 0.41 11.97 -4.49
C TYR A 40 -1.09 11.91 -4.82
N CYS A 41 -1.80 13.00 -4.50
CA CYS A 41 -3.25 13.10 -4.49
C CYS A 41 -3.84 13.03 -5.91
N GLY A 42 -3.09 13.44 -6.94
CA GLY A 42 -3.51 13.43 -8.34
C GLY A 42 -3.91 12.03 -8.85
N PRO A 43 -3.01 11.04 -8.82
CA PRO A 43 -3.33 9.66 -9.21
C PRO A 43 -4.21 8.92 -8.20
N CYS A 44 -4.24 9.33 -6.93
CA CYS A 44 -5.11 8.77 -5.88
C CYS A 44 -6.61 8.89 -6.15
N ALA A 45 -7.00 9.83 -7.01
CA ALA A 45 -8.40 10.03 -7.40
C ALA A 45 -8.84 9.14 -8.58
N ARG A 46 -7.92 8.35 -9.15
CA ARG A 46 -8.18 7.51 -10.33
C ARG A 46 -7.71 6.06 -10.14
N TYR A 47 -6.69 5.83 -9.31
CA TYR A 47 -6.04 4.53 -9.14
C TYR A 47 -5.64 4.33 -7.67
N ALA A 48 -5.64 3.07 -7.22
CA ALA A 48 -5.07 2.71 -5.95
C ALA A 48 -3.54 2.65 -6.05
N PHE A 49 -2.83 3.06 -5.00
CA PHE A 49 -1.38 2.97 -4.97
C PHE A 49 -0.88 2.55 -3.58
N VAL A 50 0.12 1.68 -3.56
CA VAL A 50 0.76 1.18 -2.35
C VAL A 50 2.25 1.46 -2.49
N PHE A 51 2.86 2.02 -1.45
CA PHE A 51 4.30 2.14 -1.39
C PHE A 51 4.86 0.94 -0.64
N ILE A 52 5.81 0.21 -1.21
CA ILE A 52 6.46 -0.93 -0.54
C ILE A 52 7.96 -0.89 -0.78
N ASN A 53 8.75 -0.97 0.29
CA ASN A 53 10.22 -1.07 0.23
C ASN A 53 10.88 0.01 -0.66
N GLY A 54 10.34 1.23 -0.67
CA GLY A 54 10.86 2.31 -1.51
C GLY A 54 10.23 2.42 -2.91
N ARG A 55 9.34 1.49 -3.30
CA ARG A 55 8.71 1.43 -4.62
C ARG A 55 7.24 1.84 -4.56
N TYR A 56 6.80 2.61 -5.55
CA TYR A 56 5.38 2.92 -5.75
C TYR A 56 4.75 1.89 -6.68
N ILE A 57 3.79 1.14 -6.16
CA ILE A 57 3.00 0.17 -6.92
C ILE A 57 1.62 0.78 -7.12
N LYS A 58 1.17 0.83 -8.37
CA LYS A 58 -0.16 1.30 -8.74
C LYS A 58 -1.01 0.12 -9.22
N GLY A 59 -2.29 0.14 -8.89
CA GLY A 59 -3.28 -0.82 -9.33
C GLY A 59 -4.57 -0.11 -9.74
N ALA A 60 -5.32 -0.74 -10.65
CA ALA A 60 -6.66 -0.26 -11.00
C ALA A 60 -7.60 -0.29 -9.79
N THR A 61 -7.44 -1.29 -8.92
CA THR A 61 -8.20 -1.50 -7.68
C THR A 61 -7.25 -1.65 -6.48
N GLU A 62 -7.79 -1.54 -5.26
CA GLU A 62 -6.99 -1.76 -4.05
C GLU A 62 -6.39 -3.17 -4.02
N ASP A 63 -7.18 -4.18 -4.42
CA ASP A 63 -6.75 -5.58 -4.43
C ASP A 63 -5.57 -5.79 -5.37
N GLU A 64 -5.66 -5.26 -6.60
CA GLU A 64 -4.57 -5.39 -7.58
C GLU A 64 -3.29 -4.67 -7.11
N ALA A 65 -3.44 -3.50 -6.47
CA ALA A 65 -2.31 -2.77 -5.91
C ALA A 65 -1.64 -3.54 -4.75
N ILE A 66 -2.45 -4.19 -3.89
CA ILE A 66 -1.96 -5.02 -2.79
C ILE A 66 -1.28 -6.27 -3.32
N GLU A 67 -1.89 -7.02 -4.23
CA GLU A 67 -1.30 -8.24 -4.81
C GLU A 67 0.05 -7.95 -5.48
N LYS A 68 0.11 -6.86 -6.27
CA LYS A 68 1.38 -6.42 -6.85
C LYS A 68 2.37 -6.02 -5.77
N ALA A 69 1.96 -5.29 -4.74
CA ALA A 69 2.85 -4.92 -3.64
C ALA A 69 3.39 -6.14 -2.89
N MET A 70 2.57 -7.16 -2.64
CA MET A 70 2.99 -8.40 -1.96
C MET A 70 4.11 -9.14 -2.70
N ASN A 71 4.13 -9.09 -4.04
CA ASN A 71 5.23 -9.65 -4.84
C ASN A 71 6.59 -8.96 -4.59
N TYR A 72 6.60 -7.75 -4.00
CA TYR A 72 7.82 -7.01 -3.64
C TYR A 72 8.20 -7.13 -2.16
N LEU A 73 7.48 -7.95 -1.38
CA LEU A 73 7.92 -8.30 -0.04
C LEU A 73 9.25 -9.04 -0.12
N LYS A 74 10.20 -8.62 0.71
CA LYS A 74 11.44 -9.38 0.89
C LYS A 74 11.13 -10.50 1.90
N LYS A 75 11.24 -11.76 1.45
CA LYS A 75 11.28 -12.95 2.33
C LYS A 75 12.59 -13.00 3.10
#